data_AF-A0A816R782-F1
#
_entry.id   AF-A0A816R782-F1
#
_cell.length_a   1.000
_cell.length_b   1.000
_cell.length_c   1.000
_cell.angle_alpha   90.00
_cell.angle_beta   90.00
_cell.angle_gamma   90.00
#
_symmetry.space_group_name_H-M   'P 1'
#
loop_
_entity.id
_entity.type
_entity.pdbx_description
1 polymer ?
#
loop_
_entity_poly.entity_id
_entity_poly.type
_entity_poly.pdbx_seq_one_letter_code
_entity_poly.pdbx_strand_id
1 'polypeptide(L)'
;MIRIKLPTHKHPLYPTPWGFYHPRCNFCGGGSRDMYYYRCSLCSLNFEIRCSMLALEIDYPYHPKHPLKILTKEEHHFSDGKCLICGEELRLKFYHCSICKFSVDVGCVRDPPPLTILFPKAHEHQLSLTPRKISFHCDACGIPGDRSPYSCQQCYFMIHQSCIDLPEIINVNRHEHRLSRRLHLSPGSWVCRFCHKNVDWSYGAHQAYSCSICPNYVIHSQCAIRYDVWDKLELKGIPEEPQDIEPFKVSSILTFNTSVLMLSVPQFLNLSSMKVIHAPCTTITTRIWNALLAINGTVNCLVAMTAALE
;
A
#
# COMPACT_ATOMS: atom_id res chain seq x y z
N MET A 1 -29.73 25.95 -0.92
CA MET A 1 -28.97 24.99 -1.77
C MET A 1 -27.78 25.72 -2.37
N ILE A 2 -26.55 25.33 -2.01
CA ILE A 2 -25.33 25.95 -2.53
C ILE A 2 -25.19 25.56 -4.01
N ARG A 3 -25.18 26.54 -4.90
CA ARG A 3 -24.94 26.37 -6.35
C ARG A 3 -23.51 26.81 -6.63
N ILE A 4 -22.73 25.96 -7.29
CA ILE A 4 -21.40 26.33 -7.78
C ILE A 4 -21.37 26.30 -9.31
N LYS A 5 -20.59 27.23 -9.85
CA LYS A 5 -20.24 27.32 -11.27
C LYS A 5 -18.77 26.91 -11.40
N LEU A 6 -18.45 26.04 -12.34
CA LEU A 6 -17.06 25.67 -12.60
C LEU A 6 -16.50 26.52 -13.74
N PRO A 7 -15.21 26.88 -13.68
CA PRO A 7 -14.54 27.49 -14.83
C PRO A 7 -14.65 26.60 -16.09
N THR A 8 -14.65 25.27 -15.90
CA THR A 8 -14.72 24.29 -16.98
C THR A 8 -16.14 23.82 -17.33
N HIS A 9 -17.18 24.31 -16.65
CA HIS A 9 -18.56 23.84 -16.88
C HIS A 9 -19.59 24.93 -16.60
N LYS A 10 -20.40 25.25 -17.64
CA LYS A 10 -21.30 26.42 -17.63
C LYS A 10 -22.60 26.22 -16.85
N HIS A 11 -23.10 24.98 -16.73
CA HIS A 11 -24.36 24.72 -16.04
C HIS A 11 -24.20 24.66 -14.52
N PRO A 12 -25.25 25.04 -13.75
CA PRO A 12 -25.24 24.88 -12.30
C PRO A 12 -25.06 23.42 -11.92
N LEU A 13 -24.17 23.18 -10.96
CA LEU A 13 -23.99 21.85 -10.39
C LEU A 13 -24.73 21.70 -9.07
N TYR A 14 -25.25 20.49 -8.86
CA TYR A 14 -25.99 20.12 -7.65
C TYR A 14 -25.22 19.04 -6.88
N PRO A 15 -25.13 19.14 -5.54
CA PRO A 15 -24.50 18.09 -4.75
C PRO A 15 -25.33 16.81 -4.89
N THR A 16 -24.67 15.69 -5.16
CA THR A 16 -25.34 14.40 -5.18
C THR A 16 -25.45 13.86 -3.75
N PRO A 17 -26.65 13.44 -3.30
CA PRO A 17 -26.81 12.76 -2.02
C PRO A 17 -25.96 11.48 -1.95
N TRP A 18 -25.62 11.08 -0.72
CA TRP A 18 -24.89 9.86 -0.40
C TRP A 18 -25.39 8.67 -1.24
N GLY A 19 -24.49 8.01 -1.95
CA GLY A 19 -24.79 6.79 -2.69
C GLY A 19 -23.52 5.99 -2.95
N PHE A 20 -23.64 4.66 -2.97
CA PHE A 20 -22.57 3.71 -3.30
C PHE A 20 -22.07 3.80 -4.75
N TYR A 21 -22.51 4.82 -5.49
CA TYR A 21 -22.12 5.07 -6.87
C TYR A 21 -20.97 6.06 -6.88
N HIS A 22 -19.79 5.60 -7.31
CA HIS A 22 -18.58 6.42 -7.46
C HIS A 22 -18.38 6.73 -8.94
N PRO A 23 -19.04 7.77 -9.49
CA PRO A 23 -18.88 8.12 -10.88
C PRO A 23 -17.47 8.60 -11.15
N ARG A 24 -16.99 8.35 -12.36
CA ARG A 24 -15.76 8.96 -12.85
C ARG A 24 -15.92 10.48 -12.91
N CYS A 25 -14.98 11.20 -12.31
CA CYS A 25 -14.91 12.66 -12.36
C CYS A 25 -14.54 13.10 -13.78
N ASN A 26 -15.39 13.92 -14.41
CA ASN A 26 -15.17 14.44 -15.76
C ASN A 26 -14.04 15.48 -15.85
N PHE A 27 -13.53 15.96 -14.72
CA PHE A 27 -12.38 16.87 -14.70
C PHE A 27 -11.04 16.11 -14.66
N CYS A 28 -10.80 15.31 -13.62
CA CYS A 28 -9.52 14.61 -13.44
C CYS A 28 -9.47 13.22 -14.09
N GLY A 29 -10.61 12.70 -14.56
CA GLY A 29 -10.73 11.35 -15.09
C GLY A 29 -10.53 10.25 -14.05
N GLY A 30 -10.48 10.58 -12.75
CA GLY A 30 -10.39 9.64 -11.63
C GLY A 30 -11.72 9.42 -10.91
N GLY A 31 -11.69 8.69 -9.80
CA GLY A 31 -12.80 8.56 -8.87
C GLY A 31 -12.29 8.07 -7.51
N SER A 32 -12.88 8.55 -6.42
CA SER A 32 -12.54 8.13 -5.06
C SER A 32 -13.79 7.66 -4.32
N ARG A 33 -13.62 6.63 -3.48
CA ARG A 33 -14.72 6.04 -2.70
C ARG A 33 -15.27 6.98 -1.63
N ASP A 34 -14.47 7.95 -1.19
CA ASP A 34 -14.79 8.80 -0.04
C ASP A 34 -15.03 10.27 -0.43
N MET A 35 -15.28 10.55 -1.71
CA MET A 35 -15.44 11.92 -2.20
C MET A 35 -16.89 12.28 -2.52
N TYR A 36 -17.26 13.51 -2.16
CA TYR A 36 -18.52 14.11 -2.58
C TYR A 36 -18.44 14.54 -4.05
N TYR A 37 -19.58 14.43 -4.74
CA TYR A 37 -19.71 14.79 -6.14
C TYR A 37 -20.76 15.87 -6.35
N TYR A 38 -20.50 16.66 -7.38
CA TYR A 38 -21.41 17.58 -7.98
C TYR A 38 -21.83 17.03 -9.34
N ARG A 39 -23.14 16.96 -9.59
CA ARG A 39 -23.69 16.50 -10.85
C ARG A 39 -24.38 17.63 -11.59
N CYS A 40 -24.13 17.67 -12.90
CA CYS A 40 -24.93 18.45 -13.82
C CYS A 40 -26.07 17.56 -14.35
N SER A 41 -27.32 17.89 -14.03
CA SER A 41 -28.47 17.13 -14.53
C SER A 41 -28.67 17.29 -16.04
N LEU A 42 -28.23 18.42 -16.62
CA LEU A 42 -28.39 18.70 -18.06
C LEU A 42 -27.38 17.93 -18.92
N CYS A 43 -26.13 17.86 -18.48
CA CYS A 43 -25.06 17.19 -19.24
C CYS A 43 -24.76 15.79 -18.75
N SER A 44 -25.39 15.34 -17.66
CA SER A 44 -25.07 14.07 -16.99
C SER A 44 -23.59 13.90 -16.62
N LEU A 45 -22.89 15.02 -16.34
CA LEU A 45 -21.48 15.05 -15.93
C LEU A 45 -21.36 15.06 -14.40
N ASN A 46 -20.30 14.44 -13.89
CA ASN A 46 -19.99 14.35 -12.47
C ASN A 46 -18.61 14.96 -12.19
N PHE A 47 -18.50 15.73 -11.12
CA PHE A 47 -17.28 16.42 -10.71
C PHE A 47 -17.04 16.18 -9.22
N GLU A 48 -15.85 15.70 -8.84
CA GLU A 48 -15.43 15.70 -7.44
C GLU A 48 -15.40 17.16 -6.93
N ILE A 49 -15.87 17.41 -5.70
CA ILE A 49 -15.87 18.75 -5.09
C ILE A 49 -14.49 19.41 -5.20
N ARG A 50 -13.42 18.68 -4.88
CA ARG A 50 -12.06 19.22 -4.93
C ARG A 50 -11.61 19.58 -6.34
N CYS A 51 -11.98 18.78 -7.34
CA CYS A 51 -11.70 19.10 -8.75
C CYS A 51 -12.54 20.29 -9.24
N SER A 52 -13.70 20.50 -8.63
CA SER A 52 -14.60 21.60 -8.91
C SER A 52 -14.07 22.96 -8.43
N MET A 53 -13.09 22.97 -7.53
CA MET A 53 -12.49 24.21 -7.01
C MET A 53 -11.23 24.64 -7.77
N LEU A 54 -10.77 23.82 -8.72
CA LEU A 54 -9.54 24.08 -9.45
C LEU A 54 -9.75 25.11 -10.57
N ALA A 55 -8.86 26.10 -10.62
CA ALA A 55 -8.84 27.14 -11.64
C ALA A 55 -8.15 26.66 -12.93
N LEU A 56 -8.42 27.33 -14.06
CA LEU A 56 -7.76 27.03 -15.34
C LEU A 56 -6.26 27.39 -15.33
N GLU A 57 -5.87 28.32 -14.46
CA GLU A 57 -4.52 28.79 -14.25
C GLU A 57 -4.25 28.87 -12.76
N ILE A 58 -3.10 28.37 -12.30
CA ILE A 58 -2.76 28.29 -10.88
C ILE A 58 -1.32 28.72 -10.62
N ASP A 59 -1.08 29.34 -9.47
CA ASP A 59 0.25 29.49 -8.89
C ASP A 59 0.60 28.22 -8.11
N TYR A 60 1.58 27.45 -8.60
CA TYR A 60 1.92 26.16 -8.02
C TYR A 60 3.15 26.27 -7.11
N PRO A 61 3.08 25.87 -5.82
CA PRO A 61 4.20 26.04 -4.89
C PRO A 61 5.50 25.38 -5.35
N TYR A 62 5.42 24.30 -6.15
CA TYR A 62 6.61 23.55 -6.57
C TYR A 62 7.17 24.10 -7.89
N HIS A 63 6.49 25.10 -8.46
CA HIS A 63 6.91 25.85 -9.62
C HIS A 63 6.51 27.35 -9.48
N PRO A 64 7.07 28.08 -8.49
CA PRO A 64 6.58 29.41 -8.12
C PRO A 64 6.92 30.52 -9.14
N LYS A 65 7.81 30.25 -10.10
CA LYS A 65 8.28 31.26 -11.06
C LYS A 65 7.27 31.55 -12.16
N HIS A 66 6.43 30.57 -12.52
CA HIS A 66 5.46 30.72 -13.59
C HIS A 66 4.16 30.02 -13.22
N PRO A 67 3.00 30.60 -13.57
CA PRO A 67 1.72 29.93 -13.39
C PRO A 67 1.63 28.69 -14.29
N LEU A 68 0.89 27.69 -13.84
CA LEU A 68 0.56 26.51 -14.66
C LEU A 68 -0.83 26.67 -15.25
N LYS A 69 -0.97 26.33 -16.53
CA LYS A 69 -2.27 26.32 -17.23
C LYS A 69 -2.75 24.90 -17.44
N ILE A 70 -4.05 24.66 -17.30
CA ILE A 70 -4.64 23.37 -17.61
C ILE A 70 -4.65 23.13 -19.12
N LEU A 71 -4.22 21.95 -19.53
CA LEU A 71 -4.23 21.49 -20.92
C LEU A 71 -4.94 20.13 -21.02
N THR A 72 -5.47 19.80 -22.20
CA THR A 72 -6.00 18.46 -22.50
C THR A 72 -4.99 17.62 -23.29
N LYS A 73 -5.09 16.29 -23.18
CA LYS A 73 -4.18 15.37 -23.89
C LYS A 73 -4.17 15.58 -25.42
N GLU A 74 -5.25 16.10 -26.02
CA GLU A 74 -5.29 16.41 -27.45
C GLU A 74 -4.38 17.58 -27.85
N GLU A 75 -4.02 18.45 -26.90
CA GLU A 75 -3.20 19.65 -27.13
C GLU A 75 -1.69 19.35 -26.97
N HIS A 76 -1.30 18.08 -26.77
CA HIS A 76 0.05 17.70 -26.34
C HIS A 76 0.95 17.07 -27.41
N HIS A 77 1.93 17.87 -27.86
CA HIS A 77 3.17 17.40 -28.51
C HIS A 77 4.44 17.72 -27.70
N PHE A 78 4.34 18.31 -26.49
CA PHE A 78 5.46 18.99 -25.82
C PHE A 78 5.93 18.40 -24.47
N SER A 79 5.43 17.23 -24.06
CA SER A 79 5.81 16.59 -22.79
C SER A 79 6.12 15.11 -22.98
N ASP A 80 6.92 14.52 -22.08
CA ASP A 80 7.19 13.07 -22.03
C ASP A 80 5.99 12.23 -21.53
N GLY A 81 4.82 12.85 -21.40
CA GLY A 81 3.56 12.20 -21.02
C GLY A 81 3.48 11.83 -19.54
N LYS A 82 4.45 12.21 -18.71
CA LYS A 82 4.49 11.87 -17.27
C LYS A 82 4.38 13.09 -16.38
N CYS A 83 3.77 12.92 -15.22
CA CYS A 83 3.78 13.90 -14.15
C CYS A 83 5.21 14.08 -13.64
N LEU A 84 5.67 15.33 -13.53
CA LEU A 84 7.02 15.60 -13.03
C LEU A 84 7.16 15.20 -11.57
N ILE A 85 6.08 15.29 -10.79
CA ILE A 85 6.10 15.04 -9.35
C ILE A 85 6.00 13.55 -9.05
N CYS A 86 4.91 12.86 -9.39
CA CYS A 86 4.76 11.44 -9.05
C CYS A 86 5.36 10.47 -10.07
N GLY A 87 5.68 10.90 -11.29
CA GLY A 87 6.18 10.04 -12.37
C GLY A 87 5.13 9.18 -13.09
N GLU A 88 3.88 9.21 -12.63
CA GLU A 88 2.76 8.54 -13.29
C GLU A 88 2.41 9.19 -14.63
N GLU A 89 1.75 8.43 -15.51
CA GLU A 89 1.26 8.94 -16.79
C GLU A 89 0.20 10.02 -16.59
N LEU A 90 0.33 11.10 -17.37
CA LEU A 90 -0.62 12.19 -17.39
C LEU A 90 -1.96 11.70 -17.96
N ARG A 91 -3.04 12.01 -17.22
CA ARG A 91 -4.42 11.71 -17.61
C ARG A 91 -4.94 12.73 -18.63
N LEU A 92 -6.25 12.72 -18.86
CA LEU A 92 -6.93 13.58 -19.84
C LEU A 92 -6.66 15.08 -19.64
N LYS A 93 -6.53 15.51 -18.38
CA LYS A 93 -6.23 16.90 -18.02
C LYS A 93 -5.09 16.95 -17.03
N PHE A 94 -4.25 17.97 -17.18
CA PHE A 94 -3.13 18.24 -16.31
C PHE A 94 -2.68 19.69 -16.46
N TYR A 95 -1.84 20.14 -15.54
CA TYR A 95 -1.30 21.48 -15.51
C TYR A 95 0.08 21.52 -16.16
N HIS A 96 0.31 22.51 -17.01
CA HIS A 96 1.54 22.64 -17.77
C HIS A 96 2.05 24.08 -17.78
N CYS A 97 3.36 24.23 -17.64
CA CYS A 97 4.10 25.45 -17.94
C CYS A 97 4.85 25.27 -19.27
N SER A 98 4.46 26.04 -20.28
CA SER A 98 5.07 25.99 -21.62
C SER A 98 6.51 26.48 -21.65
N ILE A 99 6.88 27.37 -20.71
CA ILE A 99 8.22 27.98 -20.58
C ILE A 99 9.21 26.95 -20.01
N CYS A 100 8.88 26.32 -18.88
CA CYS A 100 9.78 25.42 -18.17
C CYS A 100 9.58 23.94 -18.50
N LYS A 101 8.58 23.61 -19.35
CA LYS A 101 8.16 22.23 -19.64
C LYS A 101 7.82 21.43 -18.38
N PHE A 102 7.24 22.12 -17.39
CA PHE A 102 6.81 21.54 -16.12
C PHE A 102 5.38 21.04 -16.27
N SER A 103 5.18 19.72 -16.23
CA SER A 103 3.86 19.10 -16.29
C SER A 103 3.52 18.39 -14.99
N VAL A 104 2.33 18.63 -14.45
CA VAL A 104 1.84 18.02 -13.22
C VAL A 104 0.40 17.57 -13.38
N ASP A 105 0.10 16.36 -12.95
CA ASP A 105 -1.26 15.82 -13.00
C ASP A 105 -2.17 16.51 -11.97
N VAL A 106 -3.48 16.45 -12.23
CA VAL A 106 -4.48 17.04 -11.32
C VAL A 106 -4.42 16.43 -9.92
N GLY A 107 -4.00 15.16 -9.80
CA GLY A 107 -3.81 14.48 -8.52
C GLY A 107 -2.75 15.17 -7.67
N CYS A 108 -1.55 15.42 -8.20
CA CYS A 108 -0.49 16.11 -7.48
C CYS A 108 -0.78 17.60 -7.24
N VAL A 109 -1.63 18.27 -8.03
CA VAL A 109 -2.09 19.63 -7.68
C VAL A 109 -3.01 19.59 -6.46
N ARG A 110 -3.93 18.62 -6.43
CA ARG A 110 -4.96 18.50 -5.40
C ARG A 110 -4.37 18.03 -4.07
N ASP A 111 -3.53 17.01 -4.12
CA ASP A 111 -2.89 16.38 -2.96
C ASP A 111 -1.37 16.30 -3.22
N PRO A 112 -0.65 17.43 -3.18
CA PRO A 112 0.78 17.45 -3.47
C PRO A 112 1.57 16.70 -2.37
N PRO A 113 2.59 15.91 -2.73
CA PRO A 113 3.46 15.27 -1.74
C PRO A 113 4.26 16.34 -0.99
N PRO A 114 4.47 16.24 0.33
CA PRO A 114 5.03 17.34 1.12
C PRO A 114 6.41 17.78 0.64
N LEU A 115 6.68 19.09 0.59
CA LEU A 115 8.02 19.60 0.20
C LEU A 115 9.14 19.13 1.13
N THR A 116 8.79 18.83 2.37
CA THR A 116 9.73 18.46 3.42
C THR A 116 9.12 17.37 4.28
N ILE A 117 9.93 16.36 4.61
CA ILE A 117 9.56 15.30 5.53
C ILE A 117 10.51 15.36 6.72
N LEU A 118 9.91 15.56 7.90
CA LEU A 118 10.60 15.53 9.17
C LEU A 118 10.59 14.08 9.68
N PHE A 119 11.74 13.62 10.18
CA PHE A 119 11.90 12.27 10.75
C PHE A 119 11.48 11.12 9.80
N PRO A 120 12.06 11.01 8.59
CA PRO A 120 11.74 9.91 7.70
C PRO A 120 12.14 8.56 8.29
N LYS A 121 11.33 7.51 8.09
CA LYS A 121 11.71 6.14 8.48
C LYS A 121 12.94 5.62 7.76
N ALA A 122 13.15 6.10 6.52
CA ALA A 122 14.24 5.64 5.68
C ALA A 122 15.58 6.36 5.96
N HIS A 123 15.57 7.50 6.66
CA HIS A 123 16.77 8.32 6.85
C HIS A 123 16.65 9.23 8.08
N GLU A 124 17.73 9.38 8.84
CA GLU A 124 17.71 10.10 10.13
C GLU A 124 17.51 11.62 10.00
N HIS A 125 17.95 12.20 8.88
CA HIS A 125 17.81 13.64 8.64
C HIS A 125 16.54 13.98 7.87
N GLN A 126 16.17 15.26 7.95
CA GLN A 126 15.11 15.85 7.13
C GLN A 126 15.37 15.62 5.64
N LEU A 127 14.32 15.22 4.92
CA LEU A 127 14.34 15.08 3.47
C LEU A 127 13.55 16.19 2.80
N SER A 128 14.06 16.69 1.67
CA SER A 128 13.41 17.72 0.87
C SER A 128 13.11 17.22 -0.54
N LEU A 129 11.89 17.47 -1.02
CA LEU A 129 11.48 17.12 -2.37
C LEU A 129 12.19 18.02 -3.38
N THR A 130 12.76 17.43 -4.44
CA THR A 130 13.40 18.17 -5.52
C THR A 130 12.56 18.06 -6.80
N PRO A 131 11.55 18.93 -7.04
CA PRO A 131 10.55 18.78 -8.11
C PRO A 131 11.13 19.05 -9.52
N ARG A 132 11.98 18.15 -10.00
CA ARG A 132 12.75 18.28 -11.23
C ARG A 132 12.96 16.93 -11.90
N LYS A 133 13.21 16.96 -13.21
CA LYS A 133 13.66 15.79 -13.96
C LYS A 133 15.15 15.59 -13.68
N ILE A 134 15.49 14.48 -13.02
CA ILE A 134 16.85 14.14 -12.60
C ILE A 134 16.98 12.63 -12.53
N SER A 135 18.04 12.09 -13.11
CA SER A 135 18.38 10.68 -12.95
C SER A 135 19.13 10.47 -11.64
N PHE A 136 18.71 9.51 -10.83
CA PHE A 136 19.34 9.17 -9.56
C PHE A 136 19.20 7.68 -9.28
N HIS A 137 20.03 7.15 -8.39
CA HIS A 137 19.83 5.82 -7.81
C HIS A 137 19.19 6.01 -6.44
N CYS A 138 18.13 5.26 -6.15
CA CYS A 138 17.46 5.33 -4.85
C CYS A 138 18.25 4.55 -3.81
N ASP A 139 18.69 5.19 -2.73
CA ASP A 139 19.50 4.57 -1.68
C ASP A 139 18.73 3.49 -0.89
N ALA A 140 17.40 3.50 -0.92
CA ALA A 140 16.57 2.53 -0.21
C ALA A 140 16.23 1.28 -1.01
N CYS A 141 16.13 1.37 -2.34
CA CYS A 141 15.73 0.23 -3.19
C CYS A 141 16.74 -0.13 -4.29
N GLY A 142 17.72 0.74 -4.58
CA GLY A 142 18.77 0.55 -5.58
C GLY A 142 18.33 0.73 -7.03
N ILE A 143 17.05 0.96 -7.27
CA ILE A 143 16.50 1.13 -8.61
C ILE A 143 16.72 2.58 -9.06
N PRO A 144 17.06 2.83 -10.33
CA PRO A 144 17.12 4.19 -10.85
C PRO A 144 15.76 4.88 -10.80
N GLY A 145 15.75 6.15 -10.40
CA GLY A 145 14.62 7.07 -10.54
C GLY A 145 14.93 8.15 -11.58
N ASP A 146 13.89 8.69 -12.21
CA ASP A 146 14.05 9.64 -13.34
C ASP A 146 13.56 11.07 -13.04
N ARG A 147 12.95 11.29 -11.86
CA ARG A 147 12.48 12.60 -11.42
C ARG A 147 12.13 12.65 -9.94
N SER A 148 12.09 13.87 -9.43
CA SER A 148 11.51 14.25 -8.15
C SER A 148 11.88 13.35 -6.96
N PRO A 149 13.19 13.12 -6.70
CA PRO A 149 13.62 12.45 -5.48
C PRO A 149 13.33 13.33 -4.26
N TYR A 150 13.19 12.66 -3.12
CA TYR A 150 13.50 13.27 -1.83
C TYR A 150 14.99 13.16 -1.58
N SER A 151 15.61 14.24 -1.12
CA SER A 151 17.06 14.25 -0.86
C SER A 151 17.41 14.84 0.50
N CYS A 152 18.49 14.32 1.09
CA CYS A 152 19.19 14.93 2.22
C CYS A 152 20.49 15.52 1.70
N GLN A 153 20.63 16.84 1.81
CA GLN A 153 21.85 17.54 1.36
C GLN A 153 23.07 17.22 2.24
N GLN A 154 22.86 16.91 3.52
CA GLN A 154 23.96 16.63 4.47
C GLN A 154 24.62 15.28 4.18
N CYS A 155 23.84 14.29 3.76
CA CYS A 155 24.31 12.92 3.53
C CYS A 155 24.44 12.55 2.05
N TYR A 156 24.09 13.47 1.14
CA TYR A 156 23.93 13.19 -0.29
C TYR A 156 22.98 12.01 -0.58
N PHE A 157 22.02 11.79 0.32
CA PHE A 157 21.04 10.69 0.24
C PHE A 157 19.91 11.08 -0.71
N MET A 158 19.47 10.16 -1.57
CA MET A 158 18.37 10.30 -2.51
C MET A 158 17.45 9.07 -2.48
N ILE A 159 16.15 9.32 -2.40
CA ILE A 159 15.15 8.25 -2.28
C ILE A 159 13.94 8.52 -3.17
N HIS A 160 13.36 7.45 -3.75
CA HIS A 160 12.07 7.55 -4.42
C HIS A 160 10.98 7.94 -3.41
N GLN A 161 9.95 8.63 -3.89
CA GLN A 161 8.81 9.00 -3.04
C GLN A 161 8.11 7.77 -2.45
N SER A 162 7.98 6.71 -3.26
CA SER A 162 7.41 5.42 -2.84
C SER A 162 8.28 4.65 -1.85
N CYS A 163 9.54 5.05 -1.67
CA CYS A 163 10.49 4.34 -0.83
C CYS A 163 10.63 4.94 0.59
N ILE A 164 10.06 6.12 0.84
CA ILE A 164 10.16 6.84 2.13
C ILE A 164 9.60 6.00 3.28
N ASP A 165 8.44 5.38 3.04
CA ASP A 165 7.68 4.61 4.03
C ASP A 165 7.91 3.11 3.91
N LEU A 166 8.97 2.68 3.23
CA LEU A 166 9.33 1.27 3.20
C LEU A 166 9.41 0.73 4.65
N PRO A 167 8.80 -0.44 4.92
CA PRO A 167 8.74 -0.96 6.27
C PRO A 167 10.12 -1.39 6.77
N GLU A 168 10.27 -1.47 8.08
CA GLU A 168 11.51 -1.92 8.72
C GLU A 168 11.48 -3.40 9.02
N ILE A 169 10.34 -3.92 9.48
CA ILE A 169 10.17 -5.34 9.83
C ILE A 169 8.86 -5.85 9.22
N ILE A 170 8.95 -6.95 8.47
CA ILE A 170 7.80 -7.54 7.77
C ILE A 170 7.79 -9.06 7.88
N ASN A 171 6.63 -9.66 7.61
CA ASN A 171 6.48 -11.07 7.28
C ASN A 171 6.18 -11.25 5.79
N VAL A 172 6.58 -12.39 5.23
CA VAL A 172 6.29 -12.72 3.83
C VAL A 172 5.69 -14.11 3.71
N ASN A 173 4.83 -14.32 2.72
CA ASN A 173 4.03 -15.55 2.55
C ASN A 173 4.84 -16.86 2.40
N ARG A 174 6.16 -16.79 2.27
CA ARG A 174 7.07 -17.94 2.06
C ARG A 174 8.27 -17.92 3.03
N HIS A 175 8.10 -17.26 4.17
CA HIS A 175 9.08 -17.29 5.24
C HIS A 175 8.41 -17.04 6.58
N GLU A 176 8.60 -17.96 7.52
CA GLU A 176 7.92 -17.92 8.83
C GLU A 176 8.51 -16.86 9.76
N HIS A 177 9.79 -16.53 9.60
CA HIS A 177 10.45 -15.55 10.43
C HIS A 177 10.29 -14.14 9.89
N ARG A 178 10.34 -13.17 10.81
CA ARG A 178 10.36 -11.76 10.45
C ARG A 178 11.62 -11.43 9.68
N LEU A 179 11.44 -10.62 8.64
CA LEU A 179 12.53 -10.08 7.87
C LEU A 179 12.75 -8.62 8.28
N SER A 180 14.00 -8.29 8.58
CA SER A 180 14.41 -6.91 8.85
C SER A 180 14.98 -6.30 7.57
N ARG A 181 14.60 -5.06 7.28
CA ARG A 181 15.25 -4.26 6.25
C ARG A 181 16.70 -4.05 6.66
N ARG A 182 17.63 -4.49 5.82
CA ARG A 182 19.06 -4.24 6.04
C ARG A 182 19.49 -3.10 5.16
N LEU A 183 20.11 -2.11 5.80
CA LEU A 183 20.93 -1.15 5.09
C LEU A 183 22.17 -1.91 4.59
N HIS A 184 23.11 -2.31 5.44
CA HIS A 184 24.29 -3.02 4.94
C HIS A 184 24.13 -4.55 5.00
N LEU A 185 24.23 -5.22 3.85
CA LEU A 185 24.50 -6.66 3.78
C LEU A 185 26.02 -6.87 3.81
N SER A 186 26.48 -7.95 4.46
CA SER A 186 27.90 -8.30 4.41
C SER A 186 28.33 -8.64 2.98
N PRO A 187 29.60 -8.39 2.60
CA PRO A 187 30.12 -8.78 1.30
C PRO A 187 29.84 -10.25 1.02
N GLY A 188 29.27 -10.55 -0.15
CA GLY A 188 28.88 -11.91 -0.52
C GLY A 188 28.02 -11.96 -1.78
N SER A 189 27.90 -13.16 -2.34
CA SER A 189 26.96 -13.43 -3.44
C SER A 189 25.61 -13.80 -2.84
N TRP A 190 24.69 -12.84 -2.83
CA TRP A 190 23.34 -13.03 -2.31
C TRP A 190 22.37 -13.21 -3.47
N VAL A 191 21.48 -14.20 -3.35
CA VAL A 191 20.42 -14.45 -4.33
C VAL A 191 19.07 -14.21 -3.68
N CYS A 192 18.26 -13.37 -4.31
CA CYS A 192 16.91 -13.08 -3.84
C CYS A 192 16.05 -14.34 -3.88
N ARG A 193 15.45 -14.70 -2.73
CA ARG A 193 14.61 -15.91 -2.59
C ARG A 193 13.27 -15.83 -3.31
N PHE A 194 12.89 -14.66 -3.82
CA PHE A 194 11.66 -14.48 -4.58
C PHE A 194 11.89 -14.53 -6.10
N CYS A 195 12.82 -13.73 -6.62
CA CYS A 195 13.03 -13.59 -8.07
C CYS A 195 14.25 -14.37 -8.59
N HIS A 196 15.04 -14.98 -7.69
CA HIS A 196 16.25 -15.75 -8.02
C HIS A 196 17.35 -14.97 -8.75
N LYS A 197 17.31 -13.64 -8.71
CA LYS A 197 18.37 -12.76 -9.23
C LYS A 197 19.32 -12.35 -8.12
N ASN A 198 20.54 -11.97 -8.51
CA ASN A 198 21.51 -11.44 -7.57
C ASN A 198 20.99 -10.18 -6.86
N VAL A 199 21.38 -10.06 -5.60
CA VAL A 199 21.22 -8.86 -4.78
C VAL A 199 22.57 -8.15 -4.85
N ASP A 200 22.74 -7.30 -5.85
CA ASP A 200 24.03 -6.68 -6.17
C ASP A 200 24.36 -5.54 -5.19
N TRP A 201 25.63 -5.11 -5.15
CA TRP A 201 26.12 -4.05 -4.25
C TRP A 201 26.51 -2.76 -4.99
N SER A 202 26.46 -2.78 -6.33
CA SER A 202 27.20 -1.87 -7.22
C SER A 202 26.71 -0.42 -7.28
N TYR A 203 25.56 -0.08 -6.68
CA TYR A 203 24.96 1.26 -6.81
C TYR A 203 24.43 1.84 -5.49
N GLY A 204 25.04 1.51 -4.35
CA GLY A 204 24.83 2.24 -3.08
C GLY A 204 23.59 1.86 -2.26
N ALA A 205 22.76 0.92 -2.70
CA ALA A 205 21.59 0.46 -1.95
C ALA A 205 21.73 -0.99 -1.47
N HIS A 206 21.92 -1.17 -0.17
CA HIS A 206 20.93 -1.66 0.79
C HIS A 206 19.74 -2.53 0.32
N GLN A 207 20.00 -3.47 -0.57
CA GLN A 207 19.01 -4.03 -1.49
C GLN A 207 18.06 -5.10 -0.94
N ALA A 208 17.93 -5.31 0.38
CA ALA A 208 17.12 -6.43 0.82
C ALA A 208 16.57 -6.38 2.24
N TYR A 209 15.55 -7.21 2.42
CA TYR A 209 15.20 -7.75 3.72
C TYR A 209 15.94 -9.06 3.94
N SER A 210 16.43 -9.26 5.15
CA SER A 210 17.09 -10.50 5.56
C SER A 210 16.48 -11.06 6.83
N CYS A 211 16.47 -12.38 6.95
CA CYS A 211 16.16 -13.07 8.19
C CYS A 211 17.37 -13.09 9.12
N SER A 212 17.16 -12.87 10.41
CA SER A 212 18.19 -13.07 11.44
C SER A 212 18.36 -14.55 11.83
N ILE A 213 17.31 -15.36 11.68
CA ILE A 213 17.27 -16.76 12.10
C ILE A 213 17.77 -17.69 10.98
N CYS A 214 17.28 -17.49 9.75
CA CYS A 214 17.64 -18.32 8.61
C CYS A 214 18.85 -17.74 7.87
N PRO A 215 20.04 -18.38 7.95
CA PRO A 215 21.20 -17.93 7.21
C PRO A 215 20.91 -18.00 5.71
N ASN A 216 21.28 -16.94 4.98
CA ASN A 216 21.06 -16.82 3.54
C ASN A 216 19.61 -16.69 3.07
N TYR A 217 18.67 -16.33 3.94
CA TYR A 217 17.36 -15.86 3.49
C TYR A 217 17.41 -14.34 3.25
N VAL A 218 17.44 -13.96 1.98
CA VAL A 218 17.50 -12.56 1.51
C VAL A 218 16.47 -12.37 0.40
N ILE A 219 15.75 -11.26 0.41
CA ILE A 219 14.76 -10.90 -0.61
C ILE A 219 14.93 -9.42 -0.98
N HIS A 220 14.92 -9.10 -2.28
CA HIS A 220 15.01 -7.69 -2.70
C HIS A 220 13.93 -6.85 -2.05
N SER A 221 14.25 -5.61 -1.66
CA SER A 221 13.27 -4.70 -1.04
C SER A 221 11.99 -4.57 -1.88
N GLN A 222 12.13 -4.44 -3.21
CA GLN A 222 10.99 -4.34 -4.13
C GLN A 222 10.24 -5.67 -4.31
N CYS A 223 10.91 -6.81 -4.14
CA CYS A 223 10.25 -8.11 -4.17
C CYS A 223 9.46 -8.36 -2.87
N ALA A 224 10.02 -7.91 -1.74
CA ALA A 224 9.43 -8.11 -0.43
C ALA A 224 8.12 -7.35 -0.26
N ILE A 225 8.04 -6.10 -0.76
CA ILE A 225 6.84 -5.25 -0.62
C ILE A 225 5.77 -5.49 -1.67
N ARG A 226 5.90 -6.52 -2.52
CA ARG A 226 4.85 -6.81 -3.50
C ARG A 226 3.59 -7.28 -2.78
N TYR A 227 2.43 -6.94 -3.36
CA TYR A 227 1.13 -7.26 -2.79
C TYR A 227 0.86 -8.77 -2.64
N ASP A 228 1.53 -9.60 -3.43
CA ASP A 228 1.45 -11.06 -3.41
C ASP A 228 2.47 -11.71 -2.45
N VAL A 229 3.35 -10.90 -1.85
CA VAL A 229 4.45 -11.35 -0.99
C VAL A 229 4.26 -10.90 0.46
N TRP A 230 3.85 -9.65 0.66
CA TRP A 230 3.69 -9.00 1.96
C TRP A 230 2.23 -8.62 2.23
N ASP A 231 1.80 -8.85 3.46
CA ASP A 231 0.45 -8.58 3.99
C ASP A 231 0.17 -7.10 4.29
N LYS A 232 1.15 -6.21 4.03
CA LYS A 232 1.11 -4.77 4.34
C LYS A 232 1.14 -4.45 5.85
N LEU A 233 1.53 -5.41 6.68
CA LEU A 233 1.69 -5.22 8.12
C LEU A 233 3.16 -4.88 8.46
N GLU A 234 3.37 -3.72 9.07
CA GLU A 234 4.65 -3.35 9.70
C GLU A 234 4.72 -3.96 11.09
N LEU A 235 5.80 -4.68 11.38
CA LEU A 235 5.98 -5.43 12.62
C LEU A 235 6.99 -4.79 13.58
N LYS A 236 7.58 -3.64 13.23
CA LYS A 236 8.45 -2.90 14.14
C LYS A 236 7.72 -2.53 15.44
N GLY A 237 8.30 -2.94 16.57
CA GLY A 237 7.75 -2.68 17.91
C GLY A 237 6.67 -3.66 18.37
N ILE A 238 6.24 -4.58 17.51
CA ILE A 238 5.34 -5.68 17.90
C ILE A 238 6.20 -6.81 18.46
N PRO A 239 5.96 -7.36 19.66
CA PRO A 239 6.70 -8.52 20.16
C PRO A 239 6.48 -9.75 19.24
N GLU A 240 7.47 -10.64 19.14
CA GLU A 240 7.23 -11.99 18.62
C GLU A 240 6.62 -12.83 19.74
N GLU A 241 5.47 -13.46 19.50
CA GLU A 241 4.99 -14.50 20.41
C GLU A 241 5.99 -15.66 20.35
N PRO A 242 6.50 -16.14 21.51
CA PRO A 242 7.46 -17.24 21.53
C PRO A 242 6.80 -18.49 20.91
N GLN A 243 7.46 -19.07 19.92
CA GLN A 243 7.10 -20.41 19.46
C GLN A 243 7.59 -21.40 20.52
N ASP A 244 6.69 -21.88 21.38
CA ASP A 244 6.97 -23.00 22.27
C ASP A 244 7.13 -24.28 21.44
N ILE A 245 8.34 -24.54 20.94
CA ILE A 245 8.67 -25.81 20.29
C ILE A 245 8.99 -26.80 21.41
N GLU A 246 8.00 -27.56 21.88
CA GLU A 246 8.31 -28.73 22.72
C GLU A 246 9.23 -29.68 21.94
N PRO A 247 10.40 -30.08 22.49
CA PRO A 247 11.28 -31.01 21.81
C PRO A 247 10.57 -32.33 21.54
N PHE A 248 10.69 -32.83 20.31
CA PHE A 248 10.20 -34.15 19.96
C PHE A 248 10.82 -35.19 20.90
N LYS A 249 10.00 -35.82 21.75
CA LYS A 249 10.45 -36.97 22.54
C LYS A 249 10.70 -38.13 21.58
N VAL A 250 11.97 -38.44 21.33
CA VAL A 250 12.37 -39.68 20.66
C VAL A 250 11.99 -40.82 21.61
N SER A 251 10.89 -41.51 21.32
CA SER A 251 10.61 -42.80 21.96
C SER A 251 11.65 -43.79 21.45
N SER A 252 12.48 -44.31 22.36
CA SER A 252 13.41 -45.40 22.09
C SER A 252 12.69 -46.55 21.37
N ILE A 253 13.19 -46.93 20.19
CA ILE A 253 12.68 -48.03 19.38
C ILE A 253 12.91 -49.34 20.15
N LEU A 254 11.86 -49.91 20.73
CA LEU A 254 11.86 -51.30 21.14
C LEU A 254 11.63 -52.16 19.90
N THR A 255 12.68 -52.83 19.44
CA THR A 255 12.61 -53.84 18.40
C THR A 255 11.89 -55.08 18.94
N PHE A 256 10.70 -55.40 18.43
CA PHE A 256 10.21 -56.78 18.40
C PHE A 256 9.46 -57.08 17.10
N ASN A 257 9.80 -58.25 16.57
CA ASN A 257 9.49 -58.75 15.24
C ASN A 257 8.14 -59.47 15.20
N THR A 258 7.55 -59.50 13.99
CA THR A 258 6.50 -60.40 13.46
C THR A 258 4.99 -60.15 13.73
N SER A 259 4.31 -59.82 12.63
CA SER A 259 3.00 -60.33 12.15
C SER A 259 1.66 -59.87 12.77
N VAL A 260 1.08 -58.81 12.16
CA VAL A 260 -0.31 -58.68 11.63
C VAL A 260 -1.53 -58.98 12.54
N LEU A 261 -2.23 -57.94 13.05
CA LEU A 261 -3.58 -57.43 12.67
C LEU A 261 -4.30 -56.66 13.82
N MET A 262 -4.93 -55.56 13.40
CA MET A 262 -6.10 -54.83 13.93
C MET A 262 -6.09 -54.12 15.29
N LEU A 263 -6.21 -52.79 15.15
CA LEU A 263 -7.17 -51.89 15.81
C LEU A 263 -7.44 -52.10 17.31
N SER A 264 -6.99 -51.12 18.10
CA SER A 264 -7.86 -50.53 19.13
C SER A 264 -7.45 -49.07 19.39
N VAL A 265 -8.43 -48.18 19.26
CA VAL A 265 -8.46 -46.82 19.85
C VAL A 265 -9.11 -46.98 21.22
N PRO A 266 -8.51 -46.46 22.31
CA PRO A 266 -9.10 -45.31 23.03
C PRO A 266 -7.99 -44.38 23.60
N GLN A 267 -8.16 -43.11 23.96
CA GLN A 267 -9.27 -42.19 24.17
C GLN A 267 -8.62 -40.79 24.21
N PHE A 268 -9.10 -39.83 23.42
CA PHE A 268 -8.76 -38.41 23.60
C PHE A 268 -9.97 -37.68 24.19
N LEU A 269 -9.65 -36.58 24.90
CA LEU A 269 -10.50 -35.50 25.41
C LEU A 269 -10.89 -35.60 26.89
N ASN A 270 -9.97 -35.16 27.75
CA ASN A 270 -10.34 -34.51 29.00
C ASN A 270 -10.55 -33.01 28.70
N LEU A 271 -11.81 -32.61 28.60
CA LEU A 271 -12.26 -31.22 28.48
C LEU A 271 -12.26 -30.59 29.87
N SER A 272 -11.17 -29.96 30.28
CA SER A 272 -11.14 -29.16 31.50
C SER A 272 -10.14 -28.01 31.44
N SER A 273 -10.26 -27.14 30.43
CA SER A 273 -9.87 -25.71 30.55
C SER A 273 -10.09 -24.93 29.24
N MET A 274 -11.33 -24.58 28.90
CA MET A 274 -11.59 -23.42 28.04
C MET A 274 -12.32 -22.36 28.88
N LYS A 275 -11.64 -21.24 29.13
CA LYS A 275 -12.24 -20.04 29.73
C LYS A 275 -13.12 -19.36 28.67
N VAL A 276 -14.40 -19.24 28.98
CA VAL A 276 -15.37 -18.44 28.21
C VAL A 276 -15.10 -16.96 28.51
N ILE A 277 -14.73 -16.17 27.50
CA ILE A 277 -14.70 -14.71 27.59
C ILE A 277 -16.04 -14.19 27.08
N HIS A 278 -16.86 -13.63 27.97
CA HIS A 278 -18.08 -12.90 27.61
C HIS A 278 -17.70 -11.48 27.16
N ALA A 279 -18.06 -11.11 25.93
CA ALA A 279 -18.06 -9.73 25.46
C ALA A 279 -19.47 -9.35 24.95
N PRO A 280 -19.99 -8.15 25.28
CA PRO A 280 -21.35 -7.75 24.96
C PRO A 280 -21.56 -7.46 23.46
N CYS A 281 -22.74 -7.84 22.99
CA CYS A 281 -23.15 -7.84 21.60
C CYS A 281 -23.64 -6.46 21.15
N THR A 282 -22.76 -5.66 20.56
CA THR A 282 -23.15 -4.65 19.55
C THR A 282 -22.03 -4.52 18.52
N THR A 283 -22.38 -4.74 17.24
CA THR A 283 -21.57 -4.49 16.02
C THR A 283 -20.69 -5.65 15.50
N ILE A 284 -21.29 -6.80 15.20
CA ILE A 284 -20.72 -7.73 14.21
C ILE A 284 -21.18 -7.29 12.83
N THR A 285 -20.25 -6.73 12.06
CA THR A 285 -20.43 -6.46 10.64
C THR A 285 -20.36 -7.77 9.84
N THR A 286 -21.00 -7.77 8.67
CA THR A 286 -21.25 -8.87 7.71
C THR A 286 -20.03 -9.68 7.23
N ARG A 287 -18.84 -9.49 7.78
CA ARG A 287 -17.60 -10.21 7.40
C ARG A 287 -17.36 -11.53 8.14
N ILE A 288 -17.96 -11.74 9.31
CA ILE A 288 -17.80 -13.00 10.08
C ILE A 288 -18.75 -14.10 9.57
N TRP A 289 -19.90 -13.73 9.00
CA TRP A 289 -20.87 -14.70 8.46
C TRP A 289 -20.30 -15.55 7.31
N ASN A 290 -19.44 -14.95 6.48
CA ASN A 290 -18.83 -15.65 5.35
C ASN A 290 -17.67 -16.60 5.77
N ALA A 291 -17.13 -16.44 6.98
CA ALA A 291 -16.09 -17.33 7.49
C ALA A 291 -16.68 -18.61 8.11
N LEU A 292 -17.90 -18.56 8.64
CA LEU A 292 -18.57 -19.71 9.26
C LEU A 292 -19.27 -20.63 8.24
N LEU A 293 -19.60 -20.14 7.04
CA LEU A 293 -20.18 -20.94 5.96
C LEU A 293 -19.14 -21.80 5.21
N ALA A 294 -17.85 -21.62 5.46
CA ALA A 294 -16.79 -22.36 4.78
C ALA A 294 -16.33 -23.65 5.51
N ILE A 295 -16.82 -23.91 6.73
CA ILE A 295 -16.26 -24.97 7.58
C ILE A 295 -17.17 -26.20 7.76
N ASN A 296 -18.48 -26.17 7.49
CA ASN A 296 -19.27 -27.41 7.55
C ASN A 296 -20.41 -27.45 6.53
N GLY A 297 -20.25 -28.31 5.53
CA GLY A 297 -21.37 -28.86 4.79
C GLY A 297 -22.28 -29.65 5.73
N THR A 298 -23.59 -29.56 5.45
CA THR A 298 -24.71 -30.31 6.05
C THR A 298 -24.90 -30.21 7.56
N VAL A 299 -25.77 -29.29 8.03
CA VAL A 299 -26.87 -29.61 8.96
C VAL A 299 -28.00 -28.57 8.78
N ASN A 300 -29.22 -29.06 8.63
CA ASN A 300 -30.49 -28.34 8.55
C ASN A 300 -30.71 -27.39 9.75
N CYS A 301 -31.07 -26.12 9.49
CA CYS A 301 -31.75 -25.28 10.49
C CYS A 301 -33.25 -25.25 10.20
N LEU A 302 -34.00 -26.04 10.96
CA LEU A 302 -35.44 -25.97 11.10
C LEU A 302 -35.70 -25.72 12.59
N VAL A 303 -36.71 -24.88 12.88
CA VAL A 303 -37.31 -24.64 14.22
C VAL A 303 -36.49 -23.69 15.12
N ALA A 304 -37.06 -22.72 15.84
CA ALA A 304 -38.31 -21.95 15.79
C ALA A 304 -38.10 -20.81 16.80
N MET A 305 -38.54 -19.60 16.46
CA MET A 305 -38.69 -18.52 17.43
C MET A 305 -39.98 -18.74 18.22
N THR A 306 -39.87 -19.03 19.52
CA THR A 306 -40.96 -18.78 20.47
C THR A 306 -40.42 -18.42 21.84
N ALA A 307 -40.97 -17.33 22.36
CA ALA A 307 -41.18 -16.97 23.77
C ALA A 307 -39.94 -16.58 24.59
N ALA A 308 -40.00 -15.67 25.55
CA ALA A 308 -40.98 -14.67 25.99
C ALA A 308 -40.33 -13.97 27.22
N LEU A 309 -40.91 -12.85 27.63
CA LEU A 309 -40.71 -12.13 28.91
C LEU A 309 -39.42 -11.28 28.93
N GLU A 310 -39.47 -9.95 29.08
CA GLU A 310 -40.41 -9.07 29.79
C GLU A 310 -40.93 -7.90 28.92
#